data_AF-A0A1W9TKJ4-F1
#
_entry.id   AF-A0A1W9TKJ4-F1
#
_cell.length_a   1.000
_cell.length_b   1.000
_cell.length_c   1.000
_cell.angle_alpha   90.00
_cell.angle_beta   90.00
_cell.angle_gamma   90.00
#
_symmetry.space_group_name_H-M   'P 1'
#
loop_
_entity.id
_entity.type
_entity.pdbx_description
1 polymer ?
#
loop_
_entity_poly.entity_id
_entity_poly.type
_entity_poly.pdbx_seq_one_letter_code
_entity_poly.pdbx_strand_id
1 'polypeptide(L)' 'MNSCHAVLLDTVSIQQYIFQSNKLKENLGASFLVENIYDAHLSNAMYAVLGKKIDMDAWKKPEPSP' A
#
# COMPACT_ATOMS: atom_id res chain seq x y z
N MET A 1 -11.29 30.46 -2.35
CA MET A 1 -10.25 29.72 -1.58
C MET A 1 -10.41 28.25 -1.92
N ASN A 2 -9.46 27.67 -2.65
CA ASN A 2 -9.46 26.23 -2.93
C ASN A 2 -8.71 25.53 -1.81
N SER A 3 -9.42 24.81 -0.94
CA SER A 3 -8.80 23.99 0.11
C SER A 3 -8.39 22.65 -0.47
N CYS A 4 -7.09 22.36 -0.51
CA CYS A 4 -6.58 21.02 -0.80
C CYS A 4 -6.46 20.24 0.50
N HIS A 5 -7.07 19.06 0.56
CA HIS A 5 -6.96 18.15 1.69
C HIS A 5 -6.19 16.91 1.25
N ALA A 6 -5.19 16.52 2.02
CA ALA A 6 -4.40 15.31 1.81
C ALA A 6 -4.51 14.42 3.04
N VAL A 7 -4.59 13.10 2.83
CA VAL A 7 -4.64 12.09 3.88
C VAL A 7 -3.50 11.11 3.63
N LEU A 8 -2.61 10.95 4.62
CA LEU A 8 -1.57 9.92 4.62
C LEU A 8 -2.07 8.73 5.44
N LEU A 9 -2.11 7.57 4.82
CA LEU A 9 -2.42 6.30 5.48
C LEU A 9 -1.15 5.47 5.53
N ASP A 10 -0.75 5.06 6.73
CA ASP A 10 0.43 4.23 6.94
C ASP A 10 0.05 3.01 7.80
N THR A 11 0.58 1.84 7.47
CA THR A 11 0.33 0.60 8.22
C THR A 11 1.57 0.24 9.01
N VAL A 12 1.41 0.16 10.33
CA VAL A 12 2.49 -0.18 11.25
C VAL A 12 2.67 -1.69 11.40
N SER A 13 3.80 -2.09 12.00
CA SER A 13 4.08 -3.49 12.41
C SER A 13 4.20 -4.53 11.28
N ILE A 14 4.38 -4.13 10.02
CA ILE A 14 4.63 -5.06 8.90
C ILE A 14 5.77 -6.04 9.20
N GLN A 15 6.91 -5.54 9.70
CA GLN A 15 8.07 -6.38 10.03
C GLN A 15 7.76 -7.35 11.17
N GLN A 16 7.05 -6.89 12.21
CA GLN A 16 6.64 -7.74 13.31
C GLN A 16 5.68 -8.85 12.86
N TYR A 17 4.77 -8.55 11.94
CA TYR A 17 3.87 -9.53 11.34
C TYR A 17 4.64 -10.57 10.50
N ILE A 18 5.54 -10.13 9.63
CA ILE A 18 6.33 -11.02 8.76
C ILE A 18 7.24 -11.94 9.58
N PHE A 19 7.85 -11.43 10.65
CA PHE A 19 8.81 -12.16 11.48
C PHE A 19 8.23 -12.69 12.79
N GLN A 20 6.90 -12.83 12.87
CA GLN A 20 6.25 -13.40 14.05
C GLN A 20 6.59 -14.91 14.23
N SER A 21 7.11 -15.57 13.19
CA SER A 21 7.54 -16.97 13.20
C SER A 21 9.01 -17.13 12.82
N ASN A 22 9.60 -18.27 13.23
CA ASN A 22 10.95 -18.68 12.85
C ASN A 22 10.96 -19.62 11.63
N LYS A 23 9.79 -19.93 11.04
CA LYS A 23 9.70 -20.82 9.89
C LYS A 23 9.68 -20.01 8.59
N LEU A 24 10.65 -20.27 7.72
CA LEU A 24 10.80 -19.57 6.45
C LEU A 24 9.52 -19.57 5.59
N LYS A 25 8.80 -20.69 5.53
CA LYS A 25 7.56 -20.79 4.75
C LYS A 25 6.45 -19.88 5.28
N GLU A 26 6.36 -19.73 6.60
CA GLU A 26 5.36 -18.85 7.24
C GLU A 26 5.73 -17.38 7.00
N ASN A 27 7.01 -17.02 7.13
CA ASN A 27 7.48 -15.66 6.88
C ASN A 27 7.32 -15.25 5.41
N LEU A 28 7.61 -16.18 4.48
CA LEU A 28 7.38 -15.96 3.05
C LEU A 28 5.90 -15.76 2.74
N GLY A 29 5.03 -16.58 3.35
CA GLY A 29 3.58 -16.42 3.23
C GLY A 29 3.09 -15.08 3.78
N ALA A 30 3.60 -14.65 4.93
CA ALA A 30 3.27 -13.37 5.53
C ALA A 30 3.71 -12.19 4.63
N SER A 31 4.92 -12.26 4.06
CA SER A 31 5.40 -11.25 3.11
C SER A 31 4.50 -11.16 1.88
N PHE A 32 4.12 -12.31 1.31
CA PHE A 32 3.21 -12.37 0.16
C PHE A 32 1.83 -11.76 0.48
N LEU A 33 1.29 -12.03 1.67
CA LEU A 33 0.01 -11.45 2.10
C LEU A 33 0.09 -9.93 2.22
N VAL A 34 1.17 -9.39 2.79
CA VAL A 34 1.37 -7.94 2.89
C VAL A 34 1.42 -7.30 1.50
N GLU A 35 2.22 -7.84 0.58
CA GLU A 35 2.33 -7.34 -0.79
C GLU A 35 0.97 -7.32 -1.50
N ASN A 36 0.22 -8.44 -1.45
CA ASN A 36 -1.09 -8.55 -2.08
C ASN A 36 -2.15 -7.59 -1.48
N ILE A 37 -2.06 -7.27 -0.18
CA ILE A 37 -2.96 -6.28 0.45
C ILE A 37 -2.77 -4.90 -0.18
N TYR A 38 -1.53 -4.47 -0.41
CA TYR A 38 -1.25 -3.16 -1.00
C TYR A 38 -1.54 -3.11 -2.49
N ASP A 39 -1.26 -4.19 -3.22
CA ASP A 39 -1.43 -4.22 -4.67
C ASP A 39 -2.90 -4.40 -5.07
N ALA A 40 -3.57 -5.43 -4.57
CA ALA A 40 -4.91 -5.80 -4.99
C ALA A 40 -5.98 -5.21 -4.08
N HIS A 41 -5.90 -5.44 -2.76
CA HIS A 41 -6.99 -5.10 -1.85
C HIS A 41 -7.15 -3.59 -1.67
N LEU A 42 -6.05 -2.87 -1.47
CA LEU A 42 -6.07 -1.41 -1.30
C LEU A 42 -6.53 -0.70 -2.58
N SER A 43 -6.02 -1.12 -3.75
CA SER A 43 -6.43 -0.58 -5.06
C SER A 43 -7.95 -0.75 -5.28
N ASN A 44 -8.49 -1.94 -4.99
CA ASN A 44 -9.92 -2.21 -5.09
C ASN A 44 -10.75 -1.38 -4.10
N ALA A 45 -10.29 -1.25 -2.85
CA ALA A 45 -10.96 -0.42 -1.84
C ALA A 45 -10.98 1.06 -2.24
N MET A 46 -9.86 1.57 -2.76
CA MET A 46 -9.75 2.93 -3.29
C MET A 46 -10.72 3.15 -4.46
N TYR A 47 -10.82 2.21 -5.40
CA TYR A 47 -11.78 2.27 -6.48
C TYR A 47 -13.23 2.29 -5.97
N ALA A 48 -13.57 1.44 -5.00
CA ALA A 48 -14.91 1.38 -4.42
C ALA A 48 -15.32 2.67 -3.70
N VAL A 49 -14.39 3.34 -3.02
CA VAL A 49 -14.66 4.58 -2.27
C VAL A 49 -14.65 5.83 -3.18
N LEU A 50 -13.73 5.90 -4.13
CA LEU A 50 -13.50 7.11 -4.92
C LEU A 50 -14.11 7.04 -6.34
N GLY A 51 -14.57 5.87 -6.77
CA GLY A 51 -15.16 5.65 -8.10
C GLY A 51 -14.17 5.82 -9.26
N LYS A 52 -12.87 5.90 -8.98
CA LYS A 52 -11.82 6.11 -9.99
C LYS A 52 -10.61 5.23 -9.70
N LYS A 53 -9.93 4.80 -10.76
CA LYS A 53 -8.65 4.09 -10.65
C LYS A 53 -7.57 5.09 -10.26
N ILE A 54 -6.84 4.80 -9.20
CA ILE A 54 -5.69 5.58 -8.75
C ILE A 54 -4.42 4.88 -9.22
N ASP A 55 -3.46 5.67 -9.69
CA ASP A 55 -2.12 5.18 -9.97
C ASP A 55 -1.34 5.07 -8.64
N MET A 56 -1.31 3.85 -8.08
CA MET A 56 -0.65 3.56 -6.80
C MET A 56 0.87 3.73 -6.85
N ASP A 57 1.46 3.76 -8.06
CA ASP A 57 2.89 3.90 -8.30
C ASP A 57 3.28 5.31 -8.75
N ALA A 58 2.34 6.26 -8.76
CA ALA A 58 2.60 7.63 -9.21
C ALA A 58 3.76 8.29 -8.43
N TRP A 59 3.89 7.98 -7.13
CA TRP A 59 4.93 8.50 -6.25
C TRP A 59 6.35 7.99 -6.57
N LYS A 60 6.48 6.87 -7.31
CA LYS A 60 7.78 6.33 -7.72
C LYS A 60 8.37 7.09 -8.91
N LYS A 61 7.55 7.87 -9.62
CA LYS A 61 7.99 8.64 -10.79
C LYS A 61 8.79 9.86 -10.28
N PRO A 62 9.97 10.13 -10.84
CA PRO A 62 10.69 11.36 -10.53
C PRO A 62 9.81 12.56 -10.85
N GLU A 63 9.92 13.63 -10.05
CA GLU A 63 9.23 14.87 -10.36
C GLU A 63 9.60 15.33 -11.78
N PRO A 64 8.63 15.78 -12.59
CA PRO A 64 8.93 16.29 -13.91
C PRO A 64 9.92 17.45 -13.78
N SER A 65 11.04 17.36 -14.49
CA SER A 65 12.00 18.46 -14.59
C SER A 65 11.27 19.73 -15.06
N PRO A 66 11.57 20.90 -14.45
CA PRO A 66 10.89 22.16 -14.75
C PRO A 66 11.04 22.59 -16.21
#